data_AF-A0A1J4KB88-F1
#
_entry.id   AF-A0A1J4KB88-F1
#
_cell.length_a   1.000
_cell.length_b   1.000
_cell.length_c   1.000
_cell.angle_alpha   90.00
_cell.angle_beta   90.00
_cell.angle_gamma   90.00
#
_symmetry.space_group_name_H-M   'P 1'
#
loop_
_entity.id
_entity.type
_entity.pdbx_description
1 polymer ?
#
loop_
_entity_poly.entity_id
_entity_poly.type
_entity_poly.pdbx_seq_one_letter_code
_entity_poly.pdbx_strand_id
1 'polypeptide(L)'
;MNEVLGLSEQGIKGKVAFWMILMSFVLPLCSAAFSIYWLILLADSIWLKSVGSSLFIATFFLLLLSLSSFAFNILSILQIKIIYEKMAYQLYIVLTTVSLVLCCICLSLSSYSSADRAYQEITDYCVRNNNQNNVISFLSKYSTQYSKKRYILRKTVDANAVLAGIFGAWLASFAILFTALFMIKDIDDKQYLLSKQQNGHGYDQQEDENQSSHEMLSDHQNQNDFTFDSANQENISQNESSGAA
;
A
#
# COMPACT_ATOMS: atom_id res chain seq x y z
N MET A 1 -10.53 -20.20 -3.76
CA MET A 1 -11.82 -20.08 -3.02
C MET A 1 -12.11 -21.26 -2.08
N ASN A 2 -11.82 -22.51 -2.46
CA ASN A 2 -12.08 -23.68 -1.60
C ASN A 2 -11.25 -23.70 -0.29
N GLU A 3 -10.03 -23.16 -0.27
CA GLU A 3 -9.23 -23.04 0.96
C GLU A 3 -9.79 -21.99 1.94
N VAL A 4 -10.33 -20.88 1.43
CA VAL A 4 -10.93 -19.81 2.26
C VAL A 4 -12.22 -20.30 2.93
N LEU A 5 -12.97 -21.20 2.26
CA LEU A 5 -14.12 -21.88 2.86
C LEU A 5 -13.69 -22.95 3.88
N GLY A 6 -12.58 -23.67 3.64
CA GLY A 6 -12.01 -24.65 4.57
C GLY A 6 -11.47 -24.04 5.88
N LEU A 7 -11.07 -22.77 5.86
CA LEU A 7 -10.67 -22.03 7.06
C LEU A 7 -11.82 -21.89 8.07
N SER A 8 -13.08 -21.82 7.63
CA SER A 8 -14.24 -21.73 8.56
C SER A 8 -14.36 -22.97 9.46
N GLU A 9 -13.86 -24.12 9.01
CA GLU A 9 -13.90 -25.39 9.75
C GLU A 9 -12.77 -25.52 10.78
N GLN A 10 -11.74 -24.67 10.74
CA GLN A 10 -10.60 -24.68 11.67
C GLN A 10 -10.87 -23.99 13.02
N GLY A 11 -12.13 -23.96 13.46
CA GLY A 11 -12.54 -23.37 14.73
C GLY A 11 -12.54 -21.84 14.74
N ILE A 12 -12.39 -21.23 15.92
CA ILE A 12 -12.57 -19.78 16.14
C ILE A 12 -11.56 -18.95 15.31
N LYS A 13 -10.32 -19.42 15.17
CA LYS A 13 -9.25 -18.69 14.47
C LYS A 13 -9.57 -18.50 12.99
N GLY A 14 -10.08 -19.53 12.33
CA GLY A 14 -10.40 -19.47 10.91
C GLY A 14 -11.65 -18.64 10.61
N LYS A 15 -12.65 -18.62 11.51
CA LYS A 15 -13.78 -17.68 11.42
C LYS A 15 -13.31 -16.23 11.47
N VAL A 16 -12.39 -15.89 12.38
CA VAL A 16 -11.83 -14.53 12.47
C VAL A 16 -11.07 -14.18 11.18
N ALA A 17 -10.18 -15.06 10.71
CA ALA A 17 -9.43 -14.83 9.47
C ALA A 17 -10.34 -14.58 8.26
N PHE A 18 -11.44 -15.35 8.12
CA PHE A 18 -12.43 -15.15 7.07
C PHE A 18 -13.06 -13.74 7.10
N TRP A 19 -13.51 -13.29 8.28
CA TRP A 19 -14.09 -11.95 8.44
C TRP A 19 -13.07 -10.83 8.18
N MET A 20 -11.81 -11.03 8.57
CA MET A 20 -10.73 -10.08 8.33
C MET A 20 -10.39 -9.96 6.84
N ILE A 21 -10.40 -11.07 6.11
CA ILE A 21 -10.26 -11.07 4.66
C ILE A 21 -11.42 -10.29 4.03
N LEU A 22 -12.66 -10.58 4.43
CA LEU A 22 -13.84 -9.88 3.92
C LEU A 22 -13.79 -8.37 4.19
N MET A 23 -13.42 -7.95 5.40
CA MET A 23 -13.24 -6.54 5.74
C MET A 23 -12.18 -5.86 4.89
N SER A 24 -11.11 -6.58 4.54
CA SER A 24 -10.05 -6.10 3.66
C SER A 24 -10.51 -5.88 2.21
N PHE A 25 -11.68 -6.40 1.80
CA PHE A 25 -12.35 -6.02 0.53
C PHE A 25 -13.22 -4.79 0.68
N VAL A 26 -14.05 -4.79 1.73
CA VAL A 26 -15.06 -3.76 1.94
C VAL A 26 -14.39 -2.40 2.20
N LEU A 27 -13.30 -2.36 2.96
CA LEU A 27 -12.65 -1.11 3.38
C LEU A 27 -12.04 -0.31 2.22
N PRO A 28 -11.25 -0.89 1.29
CA PRO A 28 -10.81 -0.19 0.08
C PRO A 28 -11.98 0.28 -0.80
N LEU A 29 -13.06 -0.49 -0.88
CA LEU A 29 -14.23 -0.10 -1.66
C LEU A 29 -14.98 1.09 -1.04
N CYS A 30 -15.19 1.07 0.28
CA CYS A 30 -15.75 2.19 1.04
C CYS A 30 -14.87 3.44 0.92
N SER A 31 -13.55 3.28 1.03
CA SER A 31 -12.57 4.36 0.84
C SER A 31 -12.66 4.96 -0.58
N ALA A 32 -12.75 4.13 -1.61
CA ALA A 32 -12.92 4.58 -2.99
C ALA A 32 -14.25 5.34 -3.19
N ALA A 33 -15.37 4.79 -2.70
CA ALA A 33 -16.68 5.45 -2.80
C ALA A 33 -16.69 6.81 -2.08
N PHE A 34 -16.11 6.87 -0.88
CA PHE A 34 -15.97 8.13 -0.14
C PHE A 34 -15.05 9.12 -0.86
N SER A 35 -13.96 8.65 -1.47
CA SER A 35 -13.05 9.51 -2.22
C SER A 35 -13.72 10.13 -3.45
N ILE A 36 -14.60 9.40 -4.15
CA ILE A 36 -15.41 9.96 -5.24
C ILE A 36 -16.31 11.08 -4.73
N TYR A 37 -17.05 10.83 -3.64
CA TYR A 37 -17.89 11.85 -3.01
C TYR A 37 -17.08 13.10 -2.64
N TRP A 38 -15.90 12.90 -2.04
CA TRP A 38 -15.06 13.99 -1.59
C TRP A 38 -14.44 14.78 -2.75
N LEU A 39 -14.04 14.11 -3.84
CA LEU A 39 -13.59 14.77 -5.07
C LEU A 39 -14.67 15.66 -5.67
N ILE A 40 -15.93 15.20 -5.71
CA ILE A 40 -17.05 16.01 -6.19
C ILE A 40 -17.20 17.28 -5.34
N LEU A 41 -17.06 17.17 -4.02
CA LEU A 41 -17.06 18.34 -3.15
C LEU A 41 -15.88 19.28 -3.43
N LEU A 42 -14.68 18.75 -3.66
CA LEU A 42 -13.45 19.53 -3.87
C LEU A 42 -13.34 20.14 -5.28
N ALA A 43 -14.07 19.61 -6.27
CA ALA A 43 -14.04 20.05 -7.67
C ALA A 43 -14.60 21.46 -7.92
N ASP A 44 -15.06 22.15 -6.88
CA ASP A 44 -15.57 23.52 -7.01
C ASP A 44 -14.45 24.48 -7.45
N SER A 45 -14.69 25.22 -8.53
CA SER A 45 -13.68 26.11 -9.14
C SER A 45 -13.15 27.17 -8.17
N ILE A 46 -13.98 27.66 -7.25
CA ILE A 46 -13.54 28.63 -6.24
C ILE A 46 -12.56 27.97 -5.27
N TRP A 47 -12.85 26.74 -4.83
CA TRP A 47 -11.97 25.99 -3.94
C TRP A 47 -10.60 25.76 -4.58
N LEU A 48 -10.58 25.20 -5.78
CA LEU A 48 -9.34 24.89 -6.49
C LEU A 48 -8.47 26.13 -6.77
N LYS A 49 -9.09 27.28 -7.07
CA LYS A 49 -8.37 28.52 -7.37
C LYS A 49 -7.89 29.28 -6.13
N SER A 50 -8.58 29.13 -5.00
CA SER A 50 -8.25 29.87 -3.77
C SER A 50 -7.34 29.10 -2.84
N VAL A 51 -7.71 27.86 -2.52
CA VAL A 51 -7.03 26.99 -1.53
C VAL A 51 -5.95 26.13 -2.21
N GLY A 52 -6.12 25.89 -3.51
CA GLY A 52 -5.22 25.07 -4.32
C GLY A 52 -5.75 23.65 -4.55
N SER A 53 -4.97 22.88 -5.31
CA SER A 53 -5.33 21.53 -5.78
C SER A 53 -4.73 20.40 -4.94
N SER A 54 -3.95 20.69 -3.90
CA SER A 54 -3.22 19.68 -3.11
C SER A 54 -4.14 18.61 -2.51
N LEU A 55 -5.20 19.02 -1.81
CA LEU A 55 -6.17 18.10 -1.23
C LEU A 55 -6.94 17.31 -2.29
N PHE A 56 -7.27 17.95 -3.41
CA PHE A 56 -7.95 17.31 -4.54
C PHE A 56 -7.08 16.21 -5.16
N ILE A 57 -5.82 16.52 -5.45
CA ILE A 57 -4.85 15.58 -6.04
C ILE A 57 -4.57 14.42 -5.07
N ALA A 58 -4.38 14.69 -3.79
CA ALA A 58 -4.17 13.65 -2.78
C ALA A 58 -5.35 12.67 -2.72
N THR A 59 -6.58 13.20 -2.71
CA THR A 59 -7.81 12.39 -2.71
C THR A 59 -7.97 11.58 -4.00
N PHE A 60 -7.56 12.16 -5.14
CA PHE A 60 -7.57 11.46 -6.43
C PHE A 60 -6.60 10.28 -6.45
N PHE A 61 -5.37 10.45 -5.96
CA PHE A 61 -4.43 9.33 -5.84
C PHE A 61 -4.91 8.28 -4.84
N LEU A 62 -5.52 8.69 -3.73
CA LEU A 62 -6.13 7.77 -2.78
C LEU A 62 -7.21 6.91 -3.45
N LEU A 63 -8.07 7.51 -4.29
CA LEU A 63 -9.07 6.78 -5.07
C LEU A 63 -8.42 5.72 -5.97
N LEU A 64 -7.41 6.11 -6.76
CA LEU A 64 -6.72 5.20 -7.68
C LEU A 64 -6.06 4.04 -6.93
N LEU A 65 -5.28 4.33 -5.88
CA LEU A 65 -4.62 3.29 -5.12
C LEU A 65 -5.60 2.38 -4.39
N SER A 66 -6.72 2.91 -3.90
CA SER A 66 -7.76 2.10 -3.26
C SER A 66 -8.42 1.12 -4.24
N LEU A 67 -8.71 1.58 -5.47
CA LEU A 67 -9.23 0.73 -6.54
C LEU A 67 -8.21 -0.31 -7.01
N SER A 68 -6.94 0.08 -7.17
CA SER A 68 -5.86 -0.84 -7.51
C SER A 68 -5.68 -1.90 -6.43
N SER A 69 -5.66 -1.49 -5.16
CA SER A 69 -5.55 -2.40 -4.01
C SER A 69 -6.71 -3.38 -3.97
N PHE A 70 -7.94 -2.92 -4.23
CA PHE A 70 -9.12 -3.77 -4.36
C PHE A 70 -8.97 -4.79 -5.49
N ALA A 71 -8.54 -4.36 -6.68
CA ALA A 71 -8.33 -5.23 -7.83
C ALA A 71 -7.26 -6.32 -7.57
N PHE A 72 -6.13 -5.96 -6.96
CA PHE A 72 -5.09 -6.94 -6.61
C PHE A 72 -5.53 -7.88 -5.49
N ASN A 73 -6.37 -7.43 -4.56
CA ASN A 73 -6.97 -8.30 -3.55
C ASN A 73 -7.89 -9.35 -4.21
N ILE A 74 -8.74 -8.93 -5.16
CA ILE A 74 -9.58 -9.85 -5.96
C ILE A 74 -8.71 -10.86 -6.70
N LEU A 75 -7.69 -10.38 -7.42
CA LEU A 75 -6.76 -11.25 -8.16
C LEU A 75 -6.07 -12.28 -7.25
N SER A 76 -5.70 -11.87 -6.04
CA SER A 76 -5.08 -12.76 -5.04
C SER A 76 -6.04 -13.87 -4.58
N ILE A 77 -7.35 -13.58 -4.44
CA ILE A 77 -8.34 -14.57 -4.01
C ILE A 77 -8.77 -15.52 -5.11
N LEU A 78 -8.87 -15.04 -6.35
CA LEU A 78 -9.36 -15.86 -7.45
C LEU A 78 -8.40 -17.02 -7.77
N GLN A 79 -7.16 -17.02 -7.25
CA GLN A 79 -6.14 -18.04 -7.51
C GLN A 79 -6.12 -18.40 -9.01
N ILE A 80 -6.26 -17.38 -9.87
CA ILE A 80 -6.13 -17.59 -11.30
C ILE A 80 -4.70 -18.08 -11.45
N LYS A 81 -4.53 -19.31 -11.99
CA LYS A 81 -3.27 -20.09 -12.19
C LYS A 81 -2.24 -19.34 -13.04
N ILE A 82 -1.95 -18.12 -12.66
CA ILE A 82 -0.94 -17.27 -13.19
C ILE A 82 0.21 -17.41 -12.22
N ILE A 83 1.41 -17.58 -12.76
CA ILE A 83 2.70 -17.74 -12.07
C ILE A 83 2.98 -16.66 -10.99
N TYR A 84 2.11 -15.66 -10.86
CA TYR A 84 2.27 -14.46 -10.04
C TYR A 84 1.44 -14.41 -8.74
N GLU A 85 0.89 -15.53 -8.23
CA GLU A 85 0.08 -15.50 -6.99
C GLU A 85 0.82 -14.84 -5.80
N LYS A 86 2.09 -15.21 -5.57
CA LYS A 86 2.92 -14.61 -4.51
C LYS A 86 3.21 -13.12 -4.76
N MET A 87 3.38 -12.74 -6.02
CA MET A 87 3.66 -11.34 -6.41
C MET A 87 2.43 -10.46 -6.27
N ALA A 88 1.23 -10.94 -6.64
CA ALA A 88 -0.03 -10.20 -6.51
C ALA A 88 -0.30 -9.86 -5.04
N TYR A 89 -0.04 -10.80 -4.14
CA TYR A 89 -0.22 -10.59 -2.72
C TYR A 89 0.76 -9.56 -2.13
N GLN A 90 2.04 -9.64 -2.51
CA GLN A 90 3.05 -8.65 -2.10
C GLN A 90 2.68 -7.25 -2.61
N LEU A 91 2.22 -7.15 -3.87
CA LEU A 91 1.80 -5.88 -4.45
C LEU A 91 0.57 -5.30 -3.75
N TYR A 92 -0.38 -6.14 -3.34
CA TYR A 92 -1.51 -5.73 -2.51
C TYR A 92 -1.05 -5.12 -1.16
N ILE A 93 -0.08 -5.75 -0.47
CA ILE A 93 0.46 -5.22 0.79
C ILE A 93 1.11 -3.85 0.58
N VAL A 94 1.94 -3.72 -0.47
CA VAL A 94 2.62 -2.44 -0.79
C VAL A 94 1.60 -1.35 -1.12
N LEU A 95 0.63 -1.63 -2.00
CA LEU A 95 -0.40 -0.67 -2.38
C LEU A 95 -1.29 -0.26 -1.20
N THR A 96 -1.66 -1.20 -0.33
CA THR A 96 -2.40 -0.91 0.90
C THR A 96 -1.60 0.01 1.81
N THR A 97 -0.31 -0.28 2.00
CA THR A 97 0.58 0.55 2.84
C THR A 97 0.69 1.98 2.29
N VAL A 98 0.93 2.14 0.99
CA VAL A 98 0.99 3.47 0.35
C VAL A 98 -0.36 4.20 0.45
N SER A 99 -1.47 3.47 0.29
CA SER A 99 -2.82 4.04 0.46
C SER A 99 -3.06 4.54 1.88
N LEU A 100 -2.63 3.80 2.90
CA LEU A 100 -2.72 4.22 4.30
C LEU A 100 -1.88 5.48 4.56
N VAL A 101 -0.68 5.58 3.99
CA VAL A 101 0.16 6.80 4.06
C VAL A 101 -0.53 7.99 3.40
N LEU A 102 -1.08 7.82 2.19
CA LEU A 102 -1.87 8.88 1.54
C LEU A 102 -3.09 9.28 2.36
N CYS A 103 -3.73 8.34 3.03
CA CYS A 103 -4.84 8.62 3.92
C CYS A 103 -4.41 9.52 5.09
N CYS A 104 -3.25 9.25 5.72
CA CYS A 104 -2.67 10.12 6.75
C CYS A 104 -2.39 11.54 6.23
N ILE A 105 -1.91 11.66 4.99
CA ILE A 105 -1.69 12.96 4.34
C ILE A 105 -3.02 13.69 4.15
N CYS A 106 -4.05 12.99 3.66
CA CYS A 106 -5.39 13.56 3.50
C CYS A 106 -6.00 14.02 4.84
N LEU A 107 -5.85 13.23 5.91
CA LEU A 107 -6.28 13.60 7.26
C LEU A 107 -5.55 14.86 7.76
N SER A 108 -4.24 14.94 7.51
CA SER A 108 -3.43 16.11 7.89
C SER A 108 -3.88 17.38 7.17
N LEU A 109 -4.14 17.26 5.86
CA LEU A 109 -4.61 18.36 5.01
C LEU A 109 -6.07 18.78 5.26
N SER A 110 -6.86 17.96 5.97
CA SER A 110 -8.27 18.23 6.29
C SER A 110 -8.52 18.57 7.77
N SER A 111 -7.44 18.86 8.51
CA SER A 111 -7.49 19.31 9.91
C SER A 111 -8.15 20.69 10.09
N TYR A 112 -8.51 21.02 11.33
CA TYR A 112 -9.08 22.33 11.69
C TYR A 112 -8.18 23.50 11.31
N SER A 113 -6.86 23.37 11.48
CA SER A 113 -5.92 24.44 11.11
C SER A 113 -5.92 24.69 9.59
N SER A 114 -6.00 23.63 8.79
CA SER A 114 -6.16 23.72 7.35
C SER A 114 -7.48 24.37 6.96
N ALA A 115 -8.57 24.07 7.68
CA ALA A 115 -9.87 24.71 7.47
C ALA A 115 -9.84 26.22 7.73
N ASP A 116 -9.18 26.67 8.80
CA ASP A 116 -9.04 28.10 9.09
C ASP A 116 -8.16 28.81 8.07
N ARG A 117 -7.07 28.16 7.61
CA ARG A 117 -6.23 28.68 6.53
C ARG A 117 -7.01 28.80 5.21
N ALA A 118 -7.75 27.76 4.84
CA ALA A 118 -8.63 27.76 3.66
C ALA A 118 -9.65 28.90 3.71
N TYR A 119 -10.15 29.24 4.90
CA TYR A 119 -11.07 30.36 5.10
C TYR A 119 -10.44 31.71 4.81
N GLN A 120 -9.21 31.93 5.27
CA GLN A 120 -8.46 33.14 4.96
C GLN A 120 -8.17 33.23 3.46
N GLU A 121 -7.68 32.14 2.85
CA GLU A 121 -7.35 32.08 1.42
C GLU A 121 -8.58 32.31 0.52
N ILE A 122 -9.74 31.73 0.85
CA ILE A 122 -11.00 31.99 0.13
C ILE A 122 -11.44 33.45 0.28
N THR A 123 -11.34 34.01 1.48
CA THR A 123 -11.75 35.40 1.74
C THR A 123 -10.87 36.37 0.96
N ASP A 124 -9.55 36.20 1.02
CA ASP A 124 -8.59 37.00 0.29
C ASP A 124 -8.73 36.84 -1.23
N TYR A 125 -9.03 35.63 -1.70
CA TYR A 125 -9.31 35.39 -3.11
C TYR A 125 -10.56 36.14 -3.58
N CYS A 126 -11.65 36.11 -2.80
CA CYS A 126 -12.89 36.81 -3.12
C CYS A 126 -12.72 38.33 -3.15
N VAL A 127 -11.92 38.90 -2.24
CA VAL A 127 -11.62 40.34 -2.22
C VAL A 127 -10.81 40.74 -3.45
N ARG A 128 -9.79 39.95 -3.82
CA ARG A 128 -8.93 40.24 -4.98
C ARG A 128 -9.62 40.04 -6.33
N ASN A 129 -10.65 39.18 -6.41
CA ASN A 129 -11.29 38.78 -7.67
C ASN A 129 -12.80 39.07 -7.69
N ASN A 130 -13.24 40.13 -7.01
CA ASN A 130 -14.66 40.48 -6.83
C ASN A 130 -15.45 40.68 -8.15
N ASN A 131 -14.76 40.97 -9.26
CA ASN A 131 -15.36 41.17 -10.58
C ASN A 131 -15.60 39.86 -11.36
N GLN A 132 -15.16 38.71 -10.85
CA GLN A 132 -15.35 37.42 -11.54
C GLN A 132 -16.74 36.85 -11.27
N ASN A 133 -17.46 36.43 -12.32
CA ASN A 133 -18.80 35.84 -12.21
C ASN A 133 -18.89 34.67 -11.21
N ASN A 134 -17.86 33.82 -11.15
CA ASN A 134 -17.80 32.69 -10.23
C ASN A 134 -17.74 33.17 -8.76
N VAL A 135 -16.99 34.24 -8.49
CA VAL A 135 -16.85 34.83 -7.16
C VAL A 135 -18.15 35.54 -6.76
N ILE A 136 -18.79 36.27 -7.68
CA ILE A 136 -20.08 36.92 -7.45
C ILE A 136 -21.15 35.87 -7.11
N SER A 137 -21.22 34.78 -7.87
CA SER A 137 -22.13 33.66 -7.60
C SER A 137 -21.83 32.96 -6.26
N PHE A 138 -20.56 32.81 -5.91
CA PHE A 138 -20.16 32.27 -4.61
C PHE A 138 -20.57 33.20 -3.46
N LEU A 139 -20.33 34.51 -3.57
CA LEU A 139 -20.67 35.49 -2.55
C LEU A 139 -22.19 35.66 -2.39
N SER A 140 -22.97 35.52 -3.47
CA SER A 140 -24.43 35.53 -3.37
C SER A 140 -24.98 34.28 -2.68
N LYS A 141 -24.38 33.11 -2.94
CA LYS A 141 -24.73 31.84 -2.28
C LYS A 141 -24.27 31.75 -0.82
N TYR A 142 -23.12 32.33 -0.50
CA TYR A 142 -22.50 32.32 0.83
C TYR A 142 -22.24 33.75 1.32
N SER A 143 -23.31 34.51 1.54
CA SER A 143 -23.25 35.94 1.87
C SER A 143 -22.72 36.23 3.27
N THR A 144 -22.93 35.33 4.23
CA THR A 144 -22.52 35.52 5.63
C THR A 144 -21.21 34.80 5.95
N GLN A 145 -20.45 35.32 6.92
CA GLN A 145 -19.23 34.65 7.40
C GLN A 145 -19.49 33.23 7.90
N TYR A 146 -20.63 33.02 8.56
CA TYR A 146 -21.08 31.71 9.00
C TYR A 146 -21.26 30.75 7.81
N SER A 147 -21.93 31.18 6.74
CA SER A 147 -22.16 30.34 5.56
C SER A 147 -20.87 29.95 4.84
N LYS A 148 -19.90 30.88 4.74
CA LYS A 148 -18.56 30.61 4.19
C LYS A 148 -17.79 29.62 5.07
N LYS A 149 -17.79 29.83 6.39
CA LYS A 149 -17.15 28.90 7.33
C LYS A 149 -17.77 27.51 7.25
N ARG A 150 -19.09 27.40 7.16
CA ARG A 150 -19.79 26.11 7.02
C ARG A 150 -19.47 25.42 5.69
N TYR A 151 -19.36 26.18 4.59
CA TYR A 151 -18.92 25.66 3.30
C TYR A 151 -17.55 24.99 3.38
N ILE A 152 -16.61 25.60 4.10
CA ILE A 152 -15.24 25.09 4.25
C ILE A 152 -15.21 23.89 5.19
N LEU A 153 -15.85 23.98 6.36
CA LEU A 153 -15.90 22.88 7.34
C LEU A 153 -16.48 21.60 6.72
N ARG A 154 -17.49 21.74 5.84
CA ARG A 154 -18.07 20.60 5.12
C ARG A 154 -17.08 19.90 4.19
N LYS A 155 -16.14 20.66 3.61
CA LYS A 155 -15.14 20.13 2.66
C LYS A 155 -13.87 19.62 3.35
N THR A 156 -13.62 20.03 4.58
CA THR A 156 -12.44 19.63 5.36
C THR A 156 -12.84 18.77 6.55
N VAL A 157 -13.27 19.38 7.65
CA VAL A 157 -13.46 18.76 8.96
C VAL A 157 -14.53 17.65 8.93
N ASP A 158 -15.68 17.90 8.31
CA ASP A 158 -16.76 16.90 8.25
C ASP A 158 -16.31 15.66 7.46
N ALA A 159 -15.56 15.88 6.36
CA ALA A 159 -14.99 14.81 5.56
C ALA A 159 -13.85 14.07 6.29
N ASN A 160 -13.04 14.81 7.06
CA ASN A 160 -11.95 14.27 7.87
C ASN A 160 -12.47 13.26 8.90
N ALA A 161 -13.59 13.54 9.56
CA ALA A 161 -14.17 12.62 10.55
C ALA A 161 -14.57 11.28 9.94
N VAL A 162 -15.19 11.29 8.76
CA VAL A 162 -15.56 10.07 8.03
C VAL A 162 -14.32 9.32 7.56
N LEU A 163 -13.35 10.04 6.97
CA LEU A 163 -12.09 9.46 6.51
C LEU A 163 -11.31 8.82 7.67
N ALA A 164 -11.27 9.46 8.84
CA ALA A 164 -10.59 8.94 10.02
C ALA A 164 -11.23 7.64 10.52
N GLY A 165 -12.56 7.53 10.45
CA GLY A 165 -13.27 6.29 10.77
C GLY A 165 -12.92 5.16 9.82
N ILE A 166 -12.94 5.42 8.50
CA ILE A 166 -12.55 4.44 7.48
C ILE A 166 -11.07 4.05 7.66
N PHE A 167 -10.19 5.03 7.87
CA PHE A 167 -8.76 4.83 8.11
C PHE A 167 -8.50 3.96 9.33
N GLY A 168 -9.13 4.26 10.47
CA GLY A 168 -8.94 3.50 11.71
C GLY A 168 -9.35 2.04 11.54
N ALA A 169 -10.52 1.80 10.92
CA ALA A 169 -10.98 0.45 10.61
C ALA A 169 -10.04 -0.28 9.63
N TRP A 170 -9.58 0.43 8.59
CA TRP A 170 -8.67 -0.13 7.58
C TRP A 170 -7.30 -0.47 8.16
N LEU A 171 -6.71 0.42 8.96
CA LEU A 171 -5.44 0.21 9.63
C LEU A 171 -5.52 -0.96 10.62
N ALA A 172 -6.57 -1.02 11.44
CA ALA A 172 -6.78 -2.13 12.37
C ALA A 172 -6.94 -3.46 11.63
N SER A 173 -7.71 -3.47 10.53
CA SER A 173 -7.89 -4.65 9.70
C SER A 173 -6.57 -5.14 9.10
N PHE A 174 -5.79 -4.21 8.55
CA PHE A 174 -4.49 -4.48 7.95
C PHE A 174 -3.48 -4.97 8.99
N ALA A 175 -3.42 -4.35 10.18
CA ALA A 175 -2.51 -4.75 11.25
C ALA A 175 -2.78 -6.19 11.72
N ILE A 176 -4.04 -6.54 11.95
CA ILE A 176 -4.42 -7.91 12.36
C ILE A 176 -4.06 -8.92 11.27
N LEU A 177 -4.36 -8.61 10.00
CA LEU A 177 -4.00 -9.47 8.87
C LEU A 177 -2.49 -9.66 8.80
N PHE A 178 -1.72 -8.57 8.91
CA PHE A 178 -0.26 -8.60 8.89
C PHE A 178 0.31 -9.47 10.02
N THR A 179 -0.15 -9.29 11.26
CA THR A 179 0.27 -10.12 12.40
C THR A 179 -0.08 -11.60 12.21
N ALA A 180 -1.26 -11.91 11.66
CA ALA A 180 -1.67 -13.28 11.40
C ALA A 180 -0.72 -13.99 10.41
N LEU A 181 -0.27 -13.30 9.36
CA LEU A 181 0.67 -13.86 8.38
C LEU A 181 2.05 -14.12 8.98
N PHE A 182 2.55 -13.19 9.80
CA PHE A 182 3.83 -13.36 10.47
C PHE A 182 3.82 -14.57 11.40
N MET A 183 2.71 -14.78 12.12
CA MET A 183 2.54 -15.93 13.00
C MET A 183 2.46 -17.25 12.22
N ILE A 184 1.79 -17.29 11.06
CA ILE A 184 1.72 -18.50 10.23
C ILE A 184 3.11 -18.87 9.70
N LYS A 185 3.88 -17.89 9.21
CA LYS A 185 5.23 -18.13 8.69
C LYS A 185 6.17 -18.73 9.74
N ASP A 186 6.11 -18.25 10.99
CA ASP A 186 6.91 -18.78 12.10
C ASP A 186 6.55 -20.24 12.45
N ILE A 187 5.30 -20.67 12.22
CA ILE A 187 4.86 -22.06 12.44
C ILE A 187 5.42 -22.98 11.35
N ASP A 188 5.32 -22.58 10.09
CA ASP A 188 5.83 -23.38 8.95
C ASP A 188 7.35 -23.59 9.06
N ASP A 189 8.10 -22.53 9.41
CA ASP A 189 9.55 -22.61 9.58
C ASP A 189 9.93 -23.57 10.73
N LYS A 190 9.18 -23.56 11.84
CA LYS A 190 9.39 -24.50 12.96
C LYS A 190 9.04 -25.94 12.60
N GLN A 191 7.96 -26.18 11.87
CA GLN A 191 7.61 -27.52 11.40
C GLN A 191 8.66 -28.09 10.43
N TYR A 192 9.18 -27.24 9.53
CA TYR A 192 10.27 -27.62 8.64
C TYR A 192 11.54 -28.02 9.42
N LEU A 193 11.93 -27.27 10.45
CA LEU A 193 13.08 -27.62 11.29
C LEU A 193 12.88 -28.92 12.08
N LEU A 194 11.68 -29.15 12.64
CA LEU A 194 11.35 -30.37 13.38
C LEU A 194 11.40 -31.62 12.49
N SER A 195 10.86 -31.54 11.27
CA SER A 195 10.94 -32.64 10.29
C SER A 195 12.37 -32.93 9.83
N LYS A 196 13.23 -31.91 9.71
CA LYS A 196 14.65 -32.10 9.40
C LYS A 196 15.41 -32.77 10.56
N GLN A 197 15.08 -32.45 11.81
CA GLN A 197 15.72 -33.06 12.98
C GLN A 197 15.32 -34.54 13.16
N GLN A 198 14.09 -34.93 12.81
CA GLN A 198 13.67 -36.33 12.85
C GLN A 198 14.27 -37.20 11.74
N ASN A 199 14.50 -36.65 10.54
CA ASN A 199 15.11 -37.39 9.43
C ASN A 199 16.64 -37.39 9.43
N GLY A 200 17.29 -36.52 10.21
CA GLY A 200 18.76 -36.40 10.27
C GLY A 200 19.46 -37.38 11.22
N HIS A 201 18.73 -38.18 12.02
CA HIS A 201 19.32 -39.07 13.03
C HIS A 201 19.36 -40.55 12.62
N GLY A 202 19.33 -40.84 11.31
CA GLY A 202 19.24 -42.20 10.77
C GLY A 202 20.42 -42.70 9.91
N TYR A 203 21.52 -41.94 9.75
CA TYR A 203 22.56 -42.28 8.75
C TYR A 203 24.03 -42.29 9.24
N ASP A 204 24.30 -42.34 10.54
CA ASP A 204 25.70 -42.36 11.05
C ASP A 204 26.09 -43.68 11.76
N GLN A 205 25.64 -44.85 11.27
CA GLN A 205 26.03 -46.12 11.90
C GLN A 205 26.32 -47.30 10.98
N GLN A 206 26.81 -47.08 9.76
CA GLN A 206 27.28 -48.20 8.94
C GLN A 206 28.31 -47.80 7.87
N GLU A 207 29.52 -47.41 8.26
CA GLU A 207 30.68 -47.45 7.37
C GLU A 207 31.99 -47.32 8.17
N ASP A 208 32.30 -48.35 8.96
CA ASP A 208 33.65 -48.56 9.51
C ASP A 208 33.82 -50.06 9.76
N GLU A 209 34.01 -50.82 8.68
CA GLU A 209 34.70 -52.12 8.66
C GLU A 209 34.65 -52.71 7.23
N ASN A 210 35.49 -52.21 6.32
CA ASN A 210 36.29 -53.13 5.52
C ASN A 210 37.47 -52.46 4.84
N GLN A 211 38.62 -52.91 5.31
CA GLN A 211 39.95 -52.56 4.88
C GLN A 211 40.33 -53.34 3.60
N SER A 212 41.26 -52.75 2.85
CA SER A 212 42.38 -53.43 2.20
C SER A 212 42.25 -53.84 0.72
N SER A 213 43.24 -53.32 -0.02
CA SER A 213 43.88 -53.90 -1.20
C SER A 213 43.25 -53.61 -2.57
N HIS A 214 43.66 -52.50 -3.21
CA HIS A 214 44.40 -52.62 -4.48
C HIS A 214 45.05 -51.31 -4.91
N GLU A 215 46.39 -51.27 -4.84
CA GLU A 215 47.21 -50.50 -5.78
C GLU A 215 46.95 -51.03 -7.20
N MET A 216 46.75 -50.14 -8.17
CA MET A 216 47.73 -49.86 -9.24
C MET A 216 47.12 -49.08 -10.41
N LEU A 217 47.84 -48.02 -10.80
CA LEU A 217 48.08 -47.59 -12.18
C LEU A 217 46.88 -47.16 -13.05
N SER A 218 46.80 -45.89 -13.41
CA SER A 218 47.29 -45.44 -14.73
C SER A 218 47.07 -43.94 -14.96
N ASP A 219 48.11 -43.35 -15.53
CA ASP A 219 48.19 -42.00 -16.08
C ASP A 219 47.05 -41.66 -17.04
N HIS A 220 46.51 -40.45 -16.93
CA HIS A 220 46.34 -39.63 -18.12
C HIS A 220 46.34 -38.13 -17.80
N GLN A 221 47.39 -37.49 -18.28
CA GLN A 221 47.48 -36.07 -18.58
C GLN A 221 46.26 -35.62 -19.40
N ASN A 222 45.66 -34.47 -19.08
CA ASN A 222 45.45 -33.47 -20.12
C ASN A 222 45.43 -32.04 -19.54
N GLN A 223 46.35 -31.24 -20.07
CA GLN A 223 46.46 -29.79 -19.96
C GLN A 223 45.27 -29.12 -20.66
N ASN A 224 44.95 -27.90 -20.17
CA ASN A 224 44.44 -26.71 -20.87
C ASN A 224 43.84 -25.83 -19.75
N ASP A 225 44.61 -24.95 -19.12
CA ASP A 225 44.98 -23.63 -19.62
C ASP A 225 43.77 -22.84 -20.17
N PHE A 226 43.15 -22.03 -19.31
CA PHE A 226 42.50 -20.81 -19.75
C PHE A 226 42.48 -19.77 -18.62
N THR A 227 43.34 -18.77 -18.81
CA THR A 227 43.43 -17.53 -18.06
C THR A 227 42.55 -16.50 -18.79
N PHE A 228 41.63 -15.79 -18.13
CA PHE A 228 41.23 -14.46 -18.59
C PHE A 228 40.53 -13.60 -17.52
N ASP A 229 41.30 -12.58 -17.10
CA ASP A 229 41.01 -11.18 -16.82
C ASP A 229 39.90 -10.70 -15.90
N SER A 230 40.42 -10.07 -14.84
CA SER A 230 39.87 -8.91 -14.15
C SER A 230 39.85 -7.68 -15.07
N ALA A 231 38.71 -6.98 -15.13
CA ALA A 231 38.57 -5.51 -15.21
C ALA A 231 37.27 -5.15 -15.95
N ASN A 232 36.31 -4.53 -15.28
CA ASN A 232 35.85 -3.23 -15.77
C ASN A 232 35.14 -2.43 -14.66
N GLN A 233 35.77 -1.32 -14.31
CA GLN A 233 35.33 -0.32 -13.36
C GLN A 233 35.37 1.00 -14.13
N GLU A 234 34.24 1.42 -14.71
CA GLU A 234 34.05 2.73 -15.35
C GLU A 234 32.59 3.15 -15.06
N ASN A 235 32.29 4.09 -14.16
CA ASN A 235 32.55 5.53 -14.21
C ASN A 235 31.62 6.25 -15.21
N ILE A 236 30.41 6.65 -14.79
CA ILE A 236 29.68 7.78 -15.38
C ILE A 236 29.01 8.59 -14.27
N SER A 237 29.66 9.70 -13.93
CA SER A 237 29.06 10.88 -13.29
C SER A 237 29.27 12.03 -14.27
N GLN A 238 28.22 12.70 -14.72
CA GLN A 238 28.22 14.08 -15.23
C GLN A 238 26.75 14.49 -15.45
N ASN A 239 26.12 15.36 -14.67
CA ASN A 239 26.38 16.80 -14.44
C ASN A 239 25.87 17.64 -15.63
N GLU A 240 24.57 17.98 -15.64
CA GLU A 240 24.01 19.00 -16.52
C GLU A 240 23.74 20.31 -15.76
N SER A 241 24.63 21.26 -16.06
CA SER A 241 24.53 22.72 -15.98
C SER A 241 23.13 23.23 -16.35
N SER A 242 22.46 24.01 -15.48
CA SER A 242 22.49 25.49 -15.48
C SER A 242 22.30 26.10 -16.87
N GLY A 243 21.07 26.56 -17.13
CA GLY A 243 20.73 27.47 -18.23
C GLY A 243 19.99 28.67 -17.66
N ALA A 244 20.70 29.81 -17.61
CA ALA A 244 20.16 31.13 -17.35
C ALA A 244 20.06 31.89 -18.68
N ALA A 245 18.86 32.39 -18.98
CA ALA A 245 18.59 33.56 -19.82
C ALA A 245 17.17 34.04 -19.50
#